data_AF-A0A4Q9BGB9-F1
#
_entry.id   AF-A0A4Q9BGB9-F1
#
_cell.length_a   1.000
_cell.length_b   1.000
_cell.length_c   1.000
_cell.angle_alpha   90.00
_cell.angle_beta   90.00
_cell.angle_gamma   90.00
#
_symmetry.space_group_name_H-M   'P 1'
#
loop_
_entity.id
_entity.type
_entity.pdbx_description
1 polymer ?
#
loop_
_entity_poly.entity_id
_entity_poly.type
_entity_poly.pdbx_seq_one_letter_code
_entity_poly.pdbx_strand_id
1 'polypeptide(L)'
;MRDLATWSRWLHIYLSMFSFIIVLFFSVTGLTLNHVDWFPESTVVSELKGSVNASWVSVADTAKIPKLDIVEQLRANHSIKGQLNDFRIDEEEISISFQGPGYTADFFVNRADGKYELTETKMGIIAVINDLHKGRDTGKSWSWVIDFSAIFMIVISVTGLILLLFLKKKRTNGMLWLAIGGIVAWVFYYFV
;
A
#
# COMPACT_ATOMS: atom_id res chain seq x y z
N MET A 1 1.31 25.22 32.37
CA MET A 1 2.55 25.18 31.55
C MET A 1 3.47 24.02 31.90
N ARG A 2 3.75 23.75 33.19
CA ARG A 2 4.63 22.64 33.60
C ARG A 2 4.06 21.26 33.23
N ASP A 3 2.74 21.10 33.33
CA ASP A 3 2.07 19.83 33.02
C ASP A 3 2.10 19.52 31.52
N LEU A 4 1.91 20.52 30.65
CA LEU A 4 2.04 20.36 29.20
C LEU A 4 3.44 19.84 28.80
N ALA A 5 4.49 20.39 29.39
CA ALA A 5 5.86 19.93 29.13
C ALA A 5 6.10 18.50 29.65
N THR A 6 5.51 18.13 30.79
CA THR A 6 5.63 16.79 31.36
C THR A 6 4.88 15.75 30.51
N TRP A 7 3.63 16.04 30.13
CA TRP A 7 2.81 15.18 29.28
C TRP A 7 3.41 15.03 27.89
N SER A 8 3.87 16.12 27.28
CA SER A 8 4.54 16.07 25.98
C SER A 8 5.79 15.20 26.02
N ARG A 9 6.56 15.23 27.13
CA ARG A 9 7.75 14.40 27.31
C ARG A 9 7.39 12.94 27.38
N TRP A 10 6.40 12.61 28.22
CA TRP A 10 5.92 11.25 28.40
C TRP A 10 5.41 10.68 27.08
N LEU A 11 4.51 11.41 26.40
CA LEU A 11 3.96 11.01 25.10
C LEU A 11 5.07 10.81 24.08
N HIS A 12 5.97 11.78 23.92
CA HIS A 12 7.04 11.69 22.93
C HIS A 12 7.94 10.47 23.15
N ILE A 13 8.39 10.22 24.39
CA ILE A 13 9.30 9.10 24.68
C ILE A 13 8.63 7.75 24.42
N TYR A 14 7.45 7.50 24.99
CA TYR A 14 6.85 6.17 24.88
C TYR A 14 6.22 5.93 23.50
N LEU A 15 5.62 6.95 22.90
CA LEU A 15 5.03 6.83 21.57
C LEU A 15 6.09 6.71 20.48
N SER A 16 7.25 7.37 20.62
CA SER A 16 8.36 7.19 19.68
C SER A 16 8.94 5.78 19.75
N MET A 17 9.05 5.17 20.94
CA MET A 17 9.49 3.78 21.06
C MET A 17 8.46 2.80 20.51
N PHE A 18 7.17 3.02 20.78
CA PHE A 18 6.10 2.22 20.20
C PHE A 18 6.07 2.29 18.67
N SER A 19 6.25 3.49 18.10
CA SER A 19 6.27 3.71 16.65
C SER A 19 7.63 3.50 15.99
N PHE A 20 8.67 3.10 16.73
CA PHE A 20 10.03 3.05 16.21
C PHE A 20 10.17 2.14 14.98
N ILE A 21 9.62 0.93 15.05
CA ILE A 21 9.68 -0.04 13.94
C ILE A 21 8.89 0.47 12.72
N ILE A 22 7.79 1.17 12.96
CA ILE A 22 6.99 1.80 11.90
C ILE A 22 7.80 2.88 11.19
N VAL A 23 8.39 3.81 11.94
CA VAL A 23 9.21 4.89 11.38
C VAL A 23 10.40 4.30 10.62
N LEU A 24 11.08 3.29 11.18
CA LEU A 24 12.19 2.62 10.53
C LEU A 24 11.75 1.92 9.24
N PHE A 25 10.62 1.21 9.27
CA PHE A 25 10.02 0.59 8.09
C PHE A 25 9.78 1.63 7.00
N PHE A 26 9.00 2.69 7.25
CA PHE A 26 8.73 3.70 6.22
C PHE A 26 10.00 4.43 5.75
N SER A 27 10.98 4.65 6.63
CA SER A 27 12.24 5.30 6.26
C SER A 27 13.09 4.43 5.31
N VAL A 28 13.27 3.15 5.64
CA VAL A 28 14.05 2.21 4.82
C VAL A 28 13.36 1.96 3.50
N THR A 29 12.05 1.78 3.52
CA THR A 29 11.25 1.48 2.33
C THR A 29 11.08 2.68 1.41
N GLY A 30 11.14 3.91 1.95
CA GLY A 30 11.25 5.12 1.13
C GLY A 30 12.55 5.16 0.31
N LEU A 31 13.66 4.64 0.85
CA LEU A 31 14.93 4.54 0.11
C LEU A 31 14.87 3.52 -1.02
N THR A 32 14.28 2.35 -0.77
CA THR A 32 14.12 1.30 -1.79
C THR A 32 13.17 1.74 -2.89
N LEU A 33 12.09 2.44 -2.53
CA LEU A 33 11.13 2.98 -3.49
C LEU A 33 11.74 4.08 -4.38
N ASN A 34 12.63 4.91 -3.83
CA ASN A 34 13.30 5.98 -4.57
C ASN A 34 14.44 5.49 -5.48
N HIS A 35 15.05 4.34 -5.18
CA HIS A 35 16.20 3.80 -5.91
C HIS A 35 15.92 2.37 -6.39
N VAL A 36 14.93 2.22 -7.26
CA VAL A 36 14.53 0.91 -7.81
C VAL A 36 15.69 0.23 -8.56
N ASP A 37 16.61 1.02 -9.15
CA ASP A 37 17.82 0.56 -9.83
C ASP A 37 18.84 -0.09 -8.89
N TRP A 38 18.86 0.29 -7.61
CA TRP A 38 19.74 -0.33 -6.61
C TRP A 38 19.24 -1.70 -6.18
N PHE A 39 17.95 -1.96 -6.36
CA PHE A 39 17.27 -3.16 -5.90
C PHE A 39 16.47 -3.79 -7.05
N PRO A 40 17.14 -4.48 -8.00
CA PRO A 40 16.47 -5.11 -9.12
C PRO A 40 15.35 -6.04 -8.64
N GLU A 41 14.13 -5.77 -9.08
CA GLU A 41 12.97 -6.58 -8.74
C GLU A 41 12.98 -7.86 -9.58
N SER A 42 12.77 -9.00 -8.93
CA SER A 42 12.53 -10.26 -9.62
C SER A 42 11.04 -10.40 -9.89
N THR A 43 10.69 -10.85 -11.09
CA THR A 43 9.30 -11.08 -11.49
C THR A 43 9.17 -12.46 -12.11
N VAL A 44 8.22 -13.23 -11.62
CA VAL A 44 7.85 -14.54 -12.15
C VAL A 44 6.44 -14.44 -12.70
N VAL A 45 6.30 -14.63 -14.01
CA VAL A 45 5.01 -14.66 -14.70
C VAL A 45 4.66 -16.11 -15.02
N SER A 46 3.42 -16.50 -14.73
CA SER A 46 2.87 -17.82 -15.03
C SER A 46 1.58 -17.67 -15.83
N GLU A 47 1.53 -18.33 -16.98
CA GLU A 47 0.33 -18.39 -17.82
C GLU A 47 -0.35 -19.74 -17.64
N LEU A 48 -1.64 -19.70 -17.30
CA LEU A 48 -2.45 -20.87 -17.01
C LEU A 48 -3.76 -20.77 -17.78
N LYS A 49 -4.36 -21.92 -18.07
CA LYS A 49 -5.67 -21.98 -18.73
C LYS A 49 -6.64 -22.81 -17.91
N GLY A 50 -7.92 -22.51 -18.06
CA GLY A 50 -8.98 -23.29 -17.44
C GLY A 50 -10.34 -22.90 -17.98
N SER A 51 -11.38 -23.28 -17.24
CA SER A 51 -12.75 -22.92 -17.59
C SER A 51 -13.59 -22.69 -16.34
N VAL A 52 -14.54 -21.76 -16.45
CA VAL A 52 -15.66 -21.62 -15.53
C VAL A 52 -16.90 -22.23 -16.17
N ASN A 53 -18.01 -22.29 -15.44
CA ASN A 53 -19.26 -22.74 -16.02
C ASN A 53 -19.73 -21.77 -17.12
N ALA A 54 -19.76 -22.22 -18.38
CA ALA A 54 -20.17 -21.41 -19.51
C ALA A 54 -21.56 -20.77 -19.32
N SER A 55 -22.49 -21.48 -18.67
CA SER A 55 -23.84 -20.97 -18.39
C SER A 55 -23.87 -19.77 -17.42
N TRP A 56 -22.80 -19.54 -16.66
CA TRP A 56 -22.67 -18.37 -15.79
C TRP A 56 -22.25 -17.11 -16.55
N VAL A 57 -21.52 -17.26 -17.65
CA VAL A 57 -20.87 -16.14 -18.36
C VAL A 57 -21.53 -15.81 -19.69
N SER A 58 -22.23 -16.77 -20.30
CA SER A 58 -22.92 -16.64 -21.59
C SER A 58 -24.29 -15.95 -21.49
N VAL A 59 -24.71 -15.51 -20.30
CA VAL A 59 -26.02 -14.89 -20.09
C VAL A 59 -26.05 -13.50 -20.72
N ALA A 60 -27.04 -13.20 -21.55
CA ALA A 60 -27.18 -11.89 -22.20
C ALA A 60 -27.38 -10.74 -21.19
N ASP A 61 -28.16 -11.00 -20.14
CA ASP A 61 -28.37 -10.09 -19.03
C ASP A 61 -27.18 -10.14 -18.05
N THR A 62 -26.23 -9.21 -18.22
CA THR A 62 -24.98 -9.16 -17.46
C THR A 62 -25.17 -8.95 -15.96
N ALA A 63 -26.33 -8.44 -15.53
CA ALA A 63 -26.67 -8.27 -14.12
C ALA A 63 -26.92 -9.61 -13.40
N LYS A 64 -27.21 -10.68 -14.16
CA LYS A 64 -27.43 -12.03 -13.63
C LYS A 64 -26.16 -12.87 -13.53
N ILE A 65 -25.02 -12.36 -14.01
CA ILE A 65 -23.74 -13.07 -13.93
C ILE A 65 -23.35 -13.22 -12.45
N PRO A 66 -23.14 -14.45 -11.94
CA PRO A 66 -22.84 -14.71 -10.54
C PRO A 66 -21.38 -14.36 -10.24
N LYS A 67 -21.09 -13.06 -10.08
CA LYS A 67 -19.72 -12.55 -9.89
C LYS A 67 -18.98 -13.22 -8.73
N LEU A 68 -19.67 -13.42 -7.60
CA LEU A 68 -19.07 -14.01 -6.41
C LEU A 68 -18.68 -15.46 -6.66
N ASP A 69 -19.58 -16.27 -7.22
CA ASP A 69 -19.30 -17.69 -7.50
C ASP A 69 -18.15 -17.88 -8.50
N ILE A 70 -18.09 -17.02 -9.53
CA ILE A 70 -16.96 -17.01 -10.48
C ILE A 70 -15.66 -16.68 -9.74
N VAL A 71 -15.64 -15.60 -8.94
CA VAL A 71 -14.44 -15.17 -8.21
C VAL A 71 -13.95 -16.25 -7.25
N GLU A 72 -14.84 -16.85 -6.45
CA GLU A 72 -14.48 -17.89 -5.50
C GLU A 72 -14.03 -19.18 -6.21
N GLN A 73 -14.64 -19.53 -7.34
CA GLN A 73 -14.17 -20.64 -8.17
C GLN A 73 -12.75 -20.39 -8.70
N LEU A 74 -12.46 -19.20 -9.22
CA LEU A 74 -11.12 -18.86 -9.71
C LEU A 74 -10.07 -18.86 -8.59
N ARG A 75 -10.43 -18.37 -7.40
CA ARG A 75 -9.58 -18.46 -6.20
C ARG A 75 -9.28 -19.89 -5.80
N ALA A 76 -10.30 -20.74 -5.78
CA ALA A 76 -10.14 -22.15 -5.41
C ALA A 76 -9.26 -22.90 -6.42
N ASN A 77 -9.43 -22.65 -7.72
CA ASN A 77 -8.71 -23.35 -8.79
C ASN A 77 -7.21 -23.05 -8.81
N HIS A 78 -6.83 -21.79 -8.58
CA HIS A 78 -5.45 -21.32 -8.76
C HIS A 78 -4.80 -20.80 -7.47
N SER A 79 -5.46 -20.93 -6.33
CA SER A 79 -5.01 -20.38 -5.04
C SER A 79 -4.74 -18.87 -5.08
N ILE A 80 -5.58 -18.13 -5.82
CA ILE A 80 -5.40 -16.69 -6.07
C ILE A 80 -5.46 -15.91 -4.76
N LYS A 81 -4.43 -15.08 -4.55
CA LYS A 81 -4.29 -14.20 -3.40
C LYS A 81 -4.72 -12.77 -3.75
N GLY A 82 -4.67 -11.88 -2.76
CA GLY A 82 -4.98 -10.47 -2.98
C GLY A 82 -6.47 -10.16 -3.08
N GLN A 83 -6.78 -8.87 -3.11
CA GLN A 83 -8.15 -8.37 -3.23
C GLN A 83 -8.61 -8.40 -4.69
N LEU A 84 -9.92 -8.55 -4.91
CA LEU A 84 -10.52 -8.30 -6.22
C LEU A 84 -10.43 -6.80 -6.50
N ASN A 85 -9.69 -6.41 -7.53
CA ASN A 85 -9.49 -5.02 -7.92
C ASN A 85 -10.51 -4.58 -8.97
N ASP A 86 -10.71 -5.40 -10.00
CA ASP A 86 -11.67 -5.11 -11.07
C ASP A 86 -12.40 -6.38 -11.53
N PHE A 87 -13.65 -6.20 -11.95
CA PHE A 87 -14.48 -7.21 -12.59
C PHE A 87 -15.29 -6.52 -13.69
N ARG A 88 -14.74 -6.56 -14.90
CA ARG A 88 -15.33 -5.95 -16.09
C ARG A 88 -15.98 -7.02 -16.96
N ILE A 89 -17.19 -6.72 -17.42
CA ILE A 89 -17.95 -7.58 -18.34
C ILE A 89 -18.10 -6.82 -19.64
N ASP A 90 -17.47 -7.33 -20.69
CA ASP A 90 -17.59 -6.88 -22.06
C ASP A 90 -18.46 -7.87 -22.85
N GLU A 91 -18.77 -7.60 -24.12
CA GLU A 91 -19.70 -8.44 -24.91
C GLU A 91 -19.21 -9.88 -25.08
N GLU A 92 -17.91 -10.05 -25.36
CA GLU A 92 -17.31 -11.35 -25.65
C GLU A 92 -16.50 -11.93 -24.47
N GLU A 93 -16.11 -11.09 -23.51
CA GLU A 93 -15.14 -11.45 -22.48
C GLU A 93 -15.49 -10.86 -21.11
N ILE A 94 -15.09 -11.55 -20.04
CA ILE A 94 -15.06 -11.02 -18.68
C ILE A 94 -13.61 -10.92 -18.23
N SER A 95 -13.17 -9.71 -17.88
CA SER A 95 -11.85 -9.41 -17.32
C SER A 95 -11.94 -9.34 -15.80
N ILE A 96 -11.14 -10.13 -15.09
CA ILE A 96 -11.14 -10.19 -13.63
C ILE A 96 -9.70 -10.02 -13.14
N SER A 97 -9.46 -8.95 -12.39
CA SER A 97 -8.11 -8.60 -11.92
C SER A 97 -8.04 -8.67 -10.40
N PHE A 98 -7.05 -9.39 -9.89
CA PHE A 98 -6.70 -9.47 -8.48
C PHE A 98 -5.37 -8.78 -8.23
N GLN A 99 -5.26 -8.09 -7.10
CA GLN A 99 -4.05 -7.37 -6.72
C GLN A 99 -3.71 -7.56 -5.24
N GLY A 100 -2.42 -7.61 -4.95
CA GLY A 100 -1.86 -7.59 -3.61
C GLY A 100 -0.42 -7.07 -3.66
N PRO A 101 0.23 -6.90 -2.50
CA PRO A 101 1.61 -6.44 -2.45
C PRO A 101 2.52 -7.38 -3.25
N GLY A 102 3.19 -6.87 -4.29
CA GLY A 102 4.04 -7.67 -5.18
C GLY A 102 3.32 -8.81 -5.89
N TYR A 103 2.00 -8.70 -6.13
CA TYR A 103 1.19 -9.78 -6.69
C TYR A 103 0.06 -9.26 -7.58
N THR A 104 -0.07 -9.83 -8.77
CA THR A 104 -1.28 -9.68 -9.61
C THR A 104 -1.73 -11.03 -10.17
N ALA A 105 -3.02 -11.16 -10.42
CA ALA A 105 -3.58 -12.26 -11.18
C ALA A 105 -4.72 -11.74 -12.06
N ASP A 106 -4.55 -11.86 -13.36
CA ASP A 106 -5.47 -11.33 -14.35
C ASP A 106 -6.08 -12.47 -15.16
N PHE A 107 -7.41 -12.55 -15.15
CA PHE A 107 -8.19 -13.54 -15.88
C PHE A 107 -8.94 -12.89 -17.02
N PHE A 108 -8.90 -13.54 -18.18
CA PHE A 108 -9.65 -13.18 -19.38
C PHE A 108 -10.56 -14.35 -19.74
N VAL A 109 -11.85 -14.24 -19.44
CA VAL A 109 -12.83 -15.32 -19.58
C VAL A 109 -13.69 -15.11 -20.81
N ASN A 110 -13.60 -16.00 -21.79
CA ASN A 110 -14.47 -16.01 -22.96
C ASN A 110 -15.91 -16.34 -22.56
N ARG A 111 -16.87 -15.49 -22.92
CA ARG A 111 -18.28 -15.64 -22.54
C ARG A 111 -19.02 -16.70 -23.35
N ALA A 112 -18.54 -17.05 -24.54
CA ALA A 112 -19.21 -18.03 -25.40
C ALA A 112 -19.02 -19.47 -24.87
N ASP A 113 -17.85 -19.79 -24.34
CA ASP A 113 -17.51 -21.16 -23.91
C ASP A 113 -16.98 -21.29 -22.47
N GLY A 114 -16.82 -20.17 -21.76
CA GLY A 114 -16.35 -20.14 -20.38
C GLY A 114 -14.88 -20.46 -20.19
N LYS A 115 -14.09 -20.62 -21.26
CA LYS A 115 -12.64 -20.80 -21.14
C LYS A 115 -11.97 -19.50 -20.73
N TYR A 116 -10.88 -19.61 -20.00
CA TYR A 116 -10.09 -18.45 -19.62
C TYR A 116 -8.60 -18.67 -19.72
N GLU A 117 -7.90 -17.55 -19.87
CA GLU A 117 -6.46 -17.43 -19.69
C GLU A 117 -6.20 -16.64 -18.41
N LEU A 118 -5.26 -17.12 -17.61
CA LEU A 118 -4.79 -16.51 -16.37
C LEU A 118 -3.33 -16.10 -16.58
N THR A 119 -3.03 -14.83 -16.34
CA THR A 119 -1.66 -14.33 -16.16
C THR A 119 -1.45 -14.05 -14.67
N GLU A 120 -0.69 -14.90 -13.98
CA GLU A 120 -0.30 -14.68 -12.59
C GLU A 120 1.12 -14.10 -12.53
N THR A 121 1.26 -12.95 -11.89
CA THR A 121 2.56 -12.28 -11.69
C THR A 121 2.91 -12.24 -10.20
N LYS A 122 4.07 -12.81 -9.86
CA LYS A 122 4.65 -12.78 -8.51
C LYS A 122 5.96 -12.01 -8.54
N MET A 123 6.04 -10.98 -7.71
CA MET A 123 7.21 -10.11 -7.62
C MET A 123 8.04 -10.45 -6.37
N GLY A 124 9.31 -10.03 -6.39
CA GLY A 124 10.25 -10.22 -5.29
C GLY A 124 9.90 -9.42 -4.05
N ILE A 125 10.62 -9.69 -2.96
CA ILE A 125 10.37 -9.07 -1.64
C ILE A 125 10.50 -7.53 -1.68
N ILE A 126 11.35 -6.99 -2.55
CA ILE A 126 11.53 -5.55 -2.72
C ILE A 126 10.24 -4.90 -3.25
N ALA A 127 9.63 -5.48 -4.27
CA ALA A 127 8.35 -5.03 -4.81
C ALA A 127 7.24 -5.09 -3.76
N VAL A 128 7.16 -6.19 -3.00
CA VAL A 128 6.22 -6.36 -1.88
C VAL A 128 6.37 -5.22 -0.87
N ILE A 129 7.59 -4.93 -0.45
CA ILE A 129 7.91 -3.90 0.53
C ILE A 129 7.61 -2.49 -0.04
N ASN A 130 7.92 -2.23 -1.30
CA ASN A 130 7.62 -1.00 -2.00
C ASN A 130 6.10 -0.76 -2.09
N ASP A 131 5.32 -1.80 -2.41
CA ASP A 131 3.86 -1.70 -2.46
C ASP A 131 3.26 -1.49 -1.08
N LEU A 132 3.80 -2.13 -0.04
CA LEU A 132 3.43 -1.87 1.36
C LEU A 132 3.74 -0.42 1.77
N HIS A 133 4.82 0.19 1.28
CA HIS A 133 5.08 1.61 1.51
C HIS A 133 4.03 2.50 0.82
N LYS A 134 3.67 2.21 -0.44
CA LYS A 134 2.68 2.99 -1.22
C LYS A 134 1.26 2.84 -0.67
N GLY A 135 0.87 1.63 -0.25
CA GLY A 135 -0.43 1.32 0.33
C GLY A 135 -1.62 1.21 -0.63
N ARG A 136 -1.44 1.55 -1.91
CA ARG A 136 -2.55 1.63 -2.89
C ARG A 136 -3.19 0.27 -3.17
N ASP A 137 -2.37 -0.75 -3.40
CA ASP A 137 -2.81 -2.06 -3.92
C ASP A 137 -2.68 -3.18 -2.86
N THR A 138 -2.63 -2.80 -1.58
CA THR A 138 -2.33 -3.71 -0.44
C THR A 138 -3.54 -4.05 0.43
N GLY A 139 -4.71 -3.54 0.05
CA GLY A 139 -5.98 -3.78 0.72
C GLY A 139 -6.27 -2.89 1.93
N LYS A 140 -7.56 -2.85 2.30
CA LYS A 140 -8.09 -1.94 3.34
C LYS A 140 -7.43 -2.11 4.71
N SER A 141 -7.11 -3.34 5.10
CA SER A 141 -6.46 -3.61 6.39
C SER A 141 -5.09 -2.94 6.48
N TRP A 142 -4.34 -2.91 5.39
CA TRP A 142 -3.03 -2.25 5.36
C TRP A 142 -3.16 -0.72 5.29
N SER A 143 -4.17 -0.21 4.59
CA SER A 143 -4.49 1.23 4.62
C SER A 143 -4.66 1.75 6.05
N TRP A 144 -5.35 1.00 6.91
CA TRP A 144 -5.47 1.34 8.33
C TRP A 144 -4.13 1.38 9.06
N VAL A 145 -3.22 0.44 8.77
CA VAL A 145 -1.87 0.44 9.35
C VAL A 145 -1.12 1.72 8.97
N ILE A 146 -1.22 2.17 7.73
CA ILE A 146 -0.63 3.43 7.25
C ILE A 146 -1.25 4.62 7.98
N ASP A 147 -2.57 4.69 8.10
CA ASP A 147 -3.26 5.79 8.76
C ASP A 147 -2.85 5.92 10.24
N PHE A 148 -2.82 4.80 10.98
CA PHE A 148 -2.33 4.80 12.37
C PHE A 148 -0.86 5.20 12.47
N SER A 149 -0.03 4.73 11.53
CA SER A 149 1.39 5.11 11.44
C SER A 149 1.54 6.62 11.25
N ALA A 150 0.77 7.21 10.35
CA ALA A 150 0.75 8.65 10.09
C ALA A 150 0.33 9.44 11.33
N ILE A 151 -0.73 9.00 12.04
CA ILE A 151 -1.16 9.62 13.30
C ILE A 151 -0.02 9.59 14.32
N PHE A 152 0.66 8.45 14.50
CA PHE A 152 1.78 8.37 15.43
C PHE A 152 2.91 9.32 15.03
N MET A 153 3.27 9.39 13.74
CA MET A 153 4.29 10.30 13.23
C MET A 153 3.94 11.77 13.48
N ILE A 154 2.68 12.15 13.32
CA ILE A 154 2.19 13.50 13.63
C ILE A 154 2.33 13.78 15.14
N VAL A 155 1.86 12.87 15.99
CA VAL A 155 1.89 13.07 17.45
C VAL A 155 3.33 13.16 17.95
N ILE A 156 4.24 12.29 17.52
CA ILE A 156 5.65 12.36 17.94
C ILE A 156 6.32 13.65 17.45
N SER A 157 6.00 14.11 16.23
CA SER A 157 6.55 15.36 15.67
C SER A 157 6.06 16.59 16.45
N VAL A 158 4.75 16.67 16.70
CA VAL A 158 4.14 17.78 17.46
C VAL A 158 4.65 17.80 18.90
N THR A 159 4.67 16.64 19.58
CA THR A 159 5.18 16.57 20.96
C THR A 159 6.68 16.87 21.04
N GLY A 160 7.47 16.49 20.02
CA GLY A 160 8.88 16.86 19.92
C GLY A 160 9.08 18.38 19.78
N LEU A 161 8.26 19.03 18.96
CA LEU A 161 8.26 20.49 18.80
C LEU A 161 7.85 21.20 20.10
N ILE A 162 6.77 20.76 20.75
CA ILE A 162 6.33 21.31 22.03
C ILE A 162 7.46 21.21 23.06
N LEU A 163 8.13 20.07 23.16
CA LEU A 163 9.28 19.90 24.06
C LEU A 163 10.40 20.88 23.78
N LEU A 164 10.76 21.06 22.50
CA LEU A 164 11.77 22.01 22.09
C LEU A 164 11.45 23.45 22.55
N LEU A 165 10.19 23.86 22.50
CA LEU A 165 9.75 25.19 22.96
C LEU A 165 9.97 25.40 24.46
N PHE A 166 9.93 24.34 25.28
CA PHE A 166 10.19 24.39 26.71
C PHE A 166 11.68 24.29 27.08
N LEU A 167 12.55 23.86 26.15
CA LEU A 167 13.99 23.78 26.37
C LEU A 167 14.67 25.12 26.14
N LYS A 168 14.60 26.04 27.13
CA LYS A 168 15.12 27.43 27.04
C LYS A 168 16.49 27.57 26.37
N LYS A 169 17.45 26.68 26.69
CA LYS A 169 18.82 26.70 26.14
C LYS A 169 18.93 26.24 24.68
N LYS A 170 17.96 25.47 24.18
CA LYS A 170 17.98 24.84 22.85
C LYS A 170 16.91 25.40 21.91
N ARG A 171 15.89 26.09 22.44
CA ARG A 171 14.73 26.61 21.71
C ARG A 171 15.14 27.40 20.46
N THR A 172 15.96 28.44 20.60
CA THR A 172 16.33 29.31 19.48
C THR A 172 17.02 28.54 18.37
N ASN A 173 18.04 27.74 18.72
CA ASN A 173 18.77 26.93 17.73
C ASN A 173 17.86 25.89 17.07
N GLY A 174 16.99 25.23 17.84
CA GLY A 174 16.07 24.25 17.27
C GLY A 174 15.03 24.87 16.34
N MET A 175 14.49 26.05 16.66
CA MET A 175 13.58 26.78 15.77
C MET A 175 14.29 27.24 14.49
N LEU A 176 15.57 27.65 14.59
CA LEU A 176 16.39 27.96 13.44
C LEU A 176 16.59 26.74 12.53
N TRP A 177 16.87 25.56 13.10
CA TRP A 177 16.97 24.32 12.31
C TRP A 177 15.64 23.89 11.68
N LEU A 178 14.52 24.09 12.38
CA LEU A 178 13.18 23.86 11.81
C LEU A 178 12.94 24.78 10.59
N ALA A 179 13.30 26.06 10.70
CA ALA A 179 13.17 27.00 9.60
C ALA A 179 14.08 26.65 8.42
N ILE A 180 15.35 26.28 8.67
CA ILE A 180 16.28 25.81 7.63
C ILE A 180 15.69 24.58 6.93
N GLY A 181 15.23 23.57 7.68
CA GLY A 181 14.64 22.37 7.10
C GLY A 181 13.42 22.66 6.22
N GLY A 182 12.54 23.56 6.68
CA GLY A 182 11.38 24.01 5.91
C GLY A 182 11.77 24.74 4.62
N ILE A 183 12.77 25.63 4.68
CA ILE A 183 13.29 26.32 3.49
C ILE A 183 13.92 25.34 2.51
N VAL A 184 14.72 24.39 2.99
CA VAL A 184 15.36 23.37 2.13
C VAL A 184 14.30 22.53 1.43
N ALA A 185 13.27 22.05 2.14
CA ALA A 185 12.17 21.30 1.54
C ALA A 185 11.40 22.14 0.50
N TRP A 186 11.13 23.41 0.81
CA TRP A 186 10.47 24.34 -0.12
C TRP A 186 11.31 24.63 -1.37
N VAL A 187 12.62 24.81 -1.23
CA VAL A 187 13.55 25.01 -2.35
C VAL A 187 13.55 23.77 -3.25
N PHE A 188 13.69 22.57 -2.67
CA PHE A 188 13.61 21.34 -3.47
C PHE A 188 12.28 21.22 -4.21
N TYR A 189 11.16 21.51 -3.55
CA TYR A 189 9.84 21.51 -4.19
C TYR A 189 9.75 22.54 -5.34
N TYR A 190 10.33 23.73 -5.19
CA TYR A 190 10.26 24.78 -6.20
C TYR A 190 11.05 24.45 -7.48
N PHE A 191 12.11 23.65 -7.37
CA PHE A 191 12.98 23.28 -8.49
C PHE A 191 12.65 21.92 -9.13
N VAL A 192 11.64 21.20 -8.62
CA VAL A 192 11.09 19.96 -9.21
C VAL A 192 9.85 20.29 -10.02
#